data_AF-E9EKD0-F1
#
_entry.id   AF-E9EKD0-F1
#
_cell.length_a   1.000
_cell.length_b   1.000
_cell.length_c   1.000
_cell.angle_alpha   90.00
_cell.angle_beta   90.00
_cell.angle_gamma   90.00
#
_symmetry.space_group_name_H-M   'P 1'
#
loop_
_entity.id
_entity.type
_entity.pdbx_description
1 polymer ?
#
loop_
_entity_poly.entity_id
_entity_poly.type
_entity_poly.pdbx_seq_one_letter_code
_entity_poly.pdbx_strand_id
1 'polypeptide(L)'
;MPAAFCFFCASPDIFHAPPVTRLHNGTRLHDRSERDVYGLLIDAYRLRVEGMYNIEGEADTDSIYGGDANGLRGFQRFLERVALCPGLLPSWWNAAKKRDCEGLGMIPAQWYDLGSAVEMSDIIENYGDPKFPMQLRMFAE
;
A
#
# COMPACT_ATOMS: atom_id res chain seq x y z
N MET A 1 2.54 14.06 22.32
CA MET A 1 2.70 13.02 21.28
C MET A 1 2.18 13.63 19.99
N PRO A 2 3.04 14.03 19.04
CA PRO A 2 2.55 14.74 17.87
C PRO A 2 1.92 13.74 16.90
N ALA A 3 0.72 14.08 16.47
CA ALA A 3 -0.04 13.38 15.45
C ALA A 3 0.75 13.37 14.14
N ALA A 4 0.97 12.18 13.57
CA ALA A 4 1.35 12.03 12.18
C ALA A 4 0.13 12.51 11.35
N PHE A 5 0.24 13.73 10.84
CA PHE A 5 -0.71 14.30 9.89
C PHE A 5 -0.72 13.42 8.64
N CYS A 6 -1.88 12.83 8.31
CA CYS A 6 -2.14 12.31 6.97
C CYS A 6 -1.93 13.44 5.97
N PHE A 7 -0.87 13.35 5.17
CA PHE A 7 -0.47 14.39 4.22
C PHE A 7 -1.51 14.61 3.10
N PHE A 8 -2.50 13.72 2.99
CA PHE A 8 -3.55 13.76 1.95
C PHE A 8 -4.78 14.63 2.26
N CYS A 9 -4.89 15.24 3.45
CA CYS A 9 -6.09 16.00 3.84
C CYS A 9 -6.03 17.53 3.68
N ALA A 10 -5.00 18.10 3.05
CA ALA A 10 -4.85 19.57 2.99
C ALA A 10 -4.97 20.15 1.56
N SER A 11 -6.17 20.66 1.27
CA SER A 11 -6.52 21.80 0.41
C SER A 11 -6.60 21.63 -1.14
N PRO A 12 -7.68 22.14 -1.77
CA PRO A 12 -7.77 22.32 -3.22
C PRO A 12 -7.29 23.73 -3.60
N ASP A 13 -6.39 23.86 -4.58
CA ASP A 13 -6.53 24.82 -5.70
C ASP A 13 -5.30 24.84 -6.65
N ILE A 14 -5.61 24.56 -7.93
CA ILE A 14 -5.12 25.11 -9.21
C ILE A 14 -3.62 25.46 -9.34
N PHE A 15 -2.88 24.74 -10.20
CA PHE A 15 -2.28 25.23 -11.47
C PHE A 15 -1.42 24.13 -12.14
N HIS A 16 -1.75 23.82 -13.39
CA HIS A 16 -0.93 23.16 -14.44
C HIS A 16 0.12 22.11 -13.99
N ALA A 17 -0.22 20.82 -14.00
CA ALA A 17 0.68 19.79 -13.47
C ALA A 17 1.21 18.78 -14.53
N PRO A 18 2.53 18.48 -14.54
CA PRO A 18 3.19 17.47 -15.39
C PRO A 18 2.86 16.04 -14.86
N PRO A 19 3.44 14.92 -15.36
CA PRO A 19 2.84 13.56 -15.24
C PRO A 19 2.72 12.97 -13.81
N VAL A 20 3.05 13.76 -12.79
CA VAL A 20 2.79 13.56 -11.37
C VAL A 20 1.31 13.82 -11.02
N THR A 21 0.48 14.33 -11.94
CA THR A 21 -0.96 14.64 -11.74
C THR A 21 -1.81 13.50 -11.19
N ARG A 22 -1.47 12.23 -11.45
CA ARG A 22 -2.22 11.09 -10.88
C ARG A 22 -1.93 10.81 -9.41
N LEU A 23 -0.87 11.38 -8.84
CA LEU A 23 -0.61 11.34 -7.40
C LEU A 23 -1.46 12.38 -6.66
N HIS A 24 -1.81 13.51 -7.31
CA HIS A 24 -2.49 14.62 -6.64
C HIS A 24 -4.01 14.44 -6.48
N ASN A 25 -4.66 13.67 -7.35
CA ASN A 25 -6.13 13.57 -7.32
C ASN A 25 -6.67 12.43 -6.44
N GLY A 26 -5.83 11.65 -5.77
CA GLY A 26 -6.30 10.50 -4.96
C GLY A 26 -6.99 9.38 -5.76
N THR A 27 -7.12 9.51 -7.09
CA THR A 27 -7.88 8.58 -7.95
C THR A 27 -7.06 7.42 -8.52
N ARG A 28 -5.80 7.21 -8.09
CA ARG A 28 -4.88 6.23 -8.70
C ARG A 28 -5.39 4.79 -8.69
N LEU A 29 -6.24 4.44 -7.72
CA LEU A 29 -6.89 3.13 -7.62
C LEU A 29 -8.24 3.04 -8.37
N HIS A 30 -8.88 4.18 -8.65
CA HIS A 30 -10.29 4.22 -9.09
C HIS A 30 -10.50 3.72 -10.52
N ASP A 31 -9.50 3.87 -11.39
CA ASP A 31 -9.55 3.44 -12.79
C ASP A 31 -8.90 2.06 -13.04
N ARG A 32 -8.75 1.24 -11.99
CA ARG A 32 -8.04 -0.05 -12.05
C ARG A 32 -8.99 -1.21 -11.83
N SER A 33 -8.59 -2.39 -12.33
CA SER A 33 -9.28 -3.64 -12.02
C SER A 33 -9.17 -3.94 -10.53
N GLU A 34 -10.12 -4.72 -10.00
CA GLU A 34 -10.10 -5.10 -8.57
C GLU A 34 -8.79 -5.79 -8.20
N ARG A 35 -8.32 -6.72 -9.05
CA ARG A 35 -7.07 -7.45 -8.83
C ARG A 35 -5.86 -6.52 -8.79
N ASP A 36 -5.80 -5.52 -9.67
CA ASP A 36 -4.70 -4.55 -9.66
C ASP A 36 -4.72 -3.72 -8.38
N VAL A 37 -5.90 -3.28 -7.93
CA VAL A 37 -6.04 -2.54 -6.66
C VAL A 37 -5.57 -3.40 -5.50
N TYR A 38 -5.94 -4.68 -5.45
CA TYR A 38 -5.49 -5.59 -4.39
C TYR A 38 -3.98 -5.75 -4.39
N GLY A 39 -3.40 -5.96 -5.56
CA GLY A 39 -1.95 -6.09 -5.71
C GLY A 39 -1.21 -4.85 -5.22
N LEU A 40 -1.70 -3.66 -5.59
CA LEU A 40 -1.09 -2.40 -5.15
C LEU A 40 -1.20 -2.19 -3.64
N LEU A 41 -2.33 -2.55 -3.03
CA LEU A 41 -2.50 -2.46 -1.57
C LEU A 41 -1.51 -3.40 -0.85
N ILE A 42 -1.37 -4.63 -1.34
CA ILE A 42 -0.45 -5.62 -0.76
C ILE A 42 1.00 -5.16 -0.89
N ASP A 43 1.42 -4.75 -2.09
CA ASP A 43 2.81 -4.32 -2.32
C ASP A 43 3.13 -2.99 -1.60
N ALA A 44 2.15 -2.10 -1.45
CA ALA A 44 2.31 -0.90 -0.61
C ALA A 44 2.56 -1.26 0.85
N TYR A 45 1.81 -2.23 1.40
CA TYR A 45 2.06 -2.73 2.75
C TYR A 45 3.42 -3.40 2.88
N ARG A 46 3.77 -4.32 1.97
CA ARG A 46 5.06 -5.05 1.99
C ARG A 46 6.25 -4.09 1.95
N LEU A 47 6.21 -3.07 1.07
CA LEU A 47 7.24 -2.02 1.02
C LEU A 47 7.26 -1.12 2.25
N ARG A 48 6.11 -0.90 2.89
CA ARG A 48 6.04 -0.11 4.13
C ARG A 48 6.77 -0.85 5.26
N VAL A 49 6.46 -2.12 5.48
CA VAL A 49 7.08 -2.90 6.57
C VAL A 49 8.57 -3.18 6.29
N GLU A 50 8.96 -3.37 5.03
CA GLU A 50 10.38 -3.41 4.65
C GLU A 50 11.08 -2.10 4.98
N GLY A 51 10.47 -0.96 4.64
CA GLY A 51 11.01 0.37 4.92
C GLY A 51 11.15 0.63 6.42
N MET A 52 10.14 0.30 7.23
CA MET A 52 10.21 0.43 8.70
C MET A 52 11.39 -0.38 9.27
N TYR A 53 11.56 -1.61 8.80
CA TYR A 53 12.64 -2.47 9.28
C TYR A 53 14.04 -1.97 8.86
N ASN A 54 14.23 -1.65 7.58
CA ASN A 54 15.54 -1.30 7.04
C ASN A 54 15.95 0.16 7.28
N ILE A 55 15.01 1.10 7.38
CA ILE A 55 15.28 2.55 7.48
C ILE A 55 15.08 3.04 8.91
N GLU A 56 13.99 2.65 9.56
CA GLU A 56 13.64 3.14 10.90
C GLU A 56 14.19 2.23 12.01
N GLY A 57 14.59 1.00 11.66
CA GLY A 57 15.01 -0.02 12.62
C GLY A 57 13.84 -0.58 13.43
N GLU A 58 12.60 -0.38 12.96
CA GLU A 58 11.38 -0.83 13.63
C GLU A 58 10.82 -2.08 12.95
N ALA A 59 10.56 -3.12 13.74
CA ALA A 59 9.91 -4.34 13.28
C ALA A 59 8.46 -4.39 13.80
N ASP A 60 7.48 -4.27 12.91
CA ASP A 60 6.08 -4.48 13.27
C ASP A 60 5.88 -5.95 13.69
N THR A 61 5.46 -6.17 14.94
CA THR A 61 5.27 -7.49 15.57
C THR A 61 4.28 -8.39 14.83
N ASP A 62 3.36 -7.82 14.06
CA ASP A 62 2.37 -8.55 13.27
C ASP A 62 2.75 -8.59 11.77
N SER A 63 4.03 -8.41 11.48
CA SER A 63 4.64 -8.61 10.16
C SER A 63 5.66 -9.74 10.20
N ILE A 64 6.11 -10.19 9.02
CA ILE A 64 7.19 -11.19 8.90
C ILE A 64 8.50 -10.72 9.53
N TYR A 65 8.75 -9.41 9.63
CA TYR A 65 9.96 -8.85 10.26
C TYR A 65 9.87 -8.88 11.80
N GLY A 66 8.66 -8.88 12.35
CA GLY A 66 8.40 -8.98 13.80
C GLY A 66 8.28 -10.41 14.32
N GLY A 67 8.44 -11.41 13.46
CA GLY A 67 8.40 -12.83 13.82
C GLY A 67 7.02 -13.49 13.66
N ASP A 68 6.03 -12.81 13.07
CA ASP A 68 4.77 -13.46 12.70
C ASP A 68 4.98 -14.39 11.48
N ALA A 69 4.14 -15.41 11.35
CA ALA A 69 4.24 -16.39 10.27
C ALA A 69 3.96 -15.77 8.88
N ASN A 70 3.23 -14.66 8.84
CA ASN A 70 2.90 -13.89 7.64
C ASN A 70 2.48 -12.47 8.04
N GLY A 71 2.38 -11.57 7.06
CA GLY A 71 1.96 -10.19 7.27
C GLY A 71 0.45 -9.93 7.32
N LEU A 72 -0.42 -10.95 7.43
CA LEU A 72 -1.88 -10.74 7.33
C LEU A 72 -2.41 -9.79 8.41
N ARG A 73 -1.96 -9.96 9.65
CA ARG A 73 -2.44 -9.15 10.78
C ARG A 73 -2.03 -7.69 10.64
N GLY A 74 -0.77 -7.45 10.27
CA GLY A 74 -0.30 -6.10 9.93
C GLY A 74 -1.03 -5.52 8.72
N PHE A 75 -1.28 -6.34 7.69
CA PHE A 75 -2.01 -5.92 6.50
C PHE A 75 -3.47 -5.55 6.78
N GLN A 76 -4.16 -6.27 7.67
CA GLN A 76 -5.52 -5.95 8.08
C GLN A 76 -5.61 -4.58 8.75
N ARG A 77 -4.66 -4.25 9.65
CA ARG A 77 -4.57 -2.91 10.24
C ARG A 77 -4.24 -1.85 9.21
N PHE A 78 -3.37 -2.16 8.26
CA PHE A 78 -3.06 -1.27 7.15
C PHE A 78 -4.31 -0.95 6.34
N LEU A 79 -5.11 -1.95 5.96
CA LEU A 79 -6.37 -1.74 5.23
C LEU A 79 -7.39 -0.93 6.02
N GLU A 80 -7.43 -1.07 7.35
CA GLU A 80 -8.27 -0.22 8.21
C GLU A 80 -7.84 1.25 8.15
N ARG A 81 -6.53 1.54 8.20
CA ARG A 81 -6.02 2.90 8.04
C ARG A 81 -6.36 3.47 6.66
N VAL A 82 -6.13 2.69 5.60
CA VAL A 82 -6.43 3.11 4.21
C VAL A 82 -7.92 3.38 4.02
N ALA A 83 -8.79 2.59 4.64
CA ALA A 83 -10.24 2.78 4.57
C ALA A 83 -10.74 4.03 5.30
N LEU A 84 -9.97 4.56 6.25
CA LEU A 84 -10.29 5.82 6.94
C LEU A 84 -9.95 7.06 6.09
N CYS A 85 -9.18 6.92 5.01
CA CYS A 85 -8.82 8.01 4.10
C CYS A 85 -9.91 8.21 3.02
N PRO A 86 -10.73 9.27 3.09
CA PRO A 86 -11.80 9.48 2.13
C PRO A 86 -11.25 9.65 0.71
N GLY A 87 -11.86 8.96 -0.26
CA GLY A 87 -11.47 9.06 -1.67
C GLY A 87 -10.22 8.29 -2.06
N LEU A 88 -9.53 7.62 -1.13
CA LEU A 88 -8.35 6.82 -1.43
C LEU A 88 -8.71 5.51 -2.12
N LEU A 89 -9.73 4.82 -1.60
CA LEU A 89 -10.22 3.56 -2.13
C LEU A 89 -11.31 3.77 -3.19
N PRO A 90 -11.40 2.88 -4.20
CA PRO A 90 -12.46 2.94 -5.20
C PRO A 90 -13.85 2.85 -4.58
N SER A 91 -14.85 3.43 -5.26
CA SER A 91 -16.25 3.44 -4.77
C SER A 91 -16.87 2.05 -4.59
N TRP A 92 -16.35 1.04 -5.31
CA TRP A 92 -16.77 -0.35 -5.18
C TRP A 92 -16.14 -1.07 -3.97
N TRP A 93 -15.17 -0.46 -3.29
CA TRP A 93 -14.49 -1.06 -2.14
C TRP A 93 -15.47 -1.30 -0.99
N ASN A 94 -15.47 -2.53 -0.48
CA ASN A 94 -16.35 -2.94 0.62
C ASN A 94 -15.73 -4.14 1.38
N ALA A 95 -16.44 -4.63 2.40
CA ALA A 95 -15.96 -5.73 3.25
C ALA A 95 -15.77 -7.08 2.51
N ALA A 96 -16.47 -7.32 1.40
CA ALA A 96 -16.19 -8.49 0.55
C ALA A 96 -14.86 -8.29 -0.20
N LYS A 97 -14.64 -7.11 -0.76
CA LYS A 97 -13.40 -6.77 -1.48
C LYS A 97 -12.17 -6.74 -0.58
N LYS A 98 -12.34 -6.32 0.68
CA LYS A 98 -11.31 -6.48 1.72
C LYS A 98 -10.93 -7.95 1.90
N ARG A 99 -11.91 -8.86 2.06
CA ARG A 99 -11.67 -10.31 2.20
C ARG A 99 -11.04 -10.93 0.96
N ASP A 100 -11.47 -10.54 -0.23
CA ASP A 100 -10.88 -11.01 -1.49
C ASP A 100 -9.41 -10.58 -1.62
N CYS A 101 -9.11 -9.34 -1.20
CA CYS A 101 -7.75 -8.79 -1.16
C CYS A 101 -6.86 -9.52 -0.15
N GLU A 102 -7.36 -9.75 1.07
CA GLU A 102 -6.67 -10.56 2.09
C GLU A 102 -6.43 -11.99 1.58
N GLY A 103 -7.44 -12.59 0.94
CA GLY A 103 -7.35 -13.91 0.35
C GLY A 103 -6.27 -14.00 -0.73
N LEU A 104 -6.17 -13.00 -1.61
CA LEU A 104 -5.09 -12.91 -2.59
C LEU A 104 -3.72 -12.90 -1.89
N GLY A 105 -3.58 -12.10 -0.83
CA GLY A 105 -2.36 -11.98 -0.04
C GLY A 105 -1.92 -13.26 0.67
N MET A 106 -2.83 -14.23 0.85
CA MET A 106 -2.57 -15.48 1.57
C MET A 106 -2.35 -16.69 0.65
N ILE A 107 -2.37 -16.50 -0.68
CA ILE A 107 -1.97 -17.55 -1.62
C ILE A 107 -0.44 -17.68 -1.54
N PRO A 108 0.12 -18.82 -1.14
CA PRO A 108 1.56 -18.98 -1.00
C PRO A 108 2.28 -19.02 -2.36
N ALA A 109 3.53 -18.58 -2.38
CA ALA A 109 4.44 -18.70 -3.53
C ALA A 109 3.97 -17.99 -4.82
N GLN A 110 3.06 -17.03 -4.70
CA GLN A 110 2.73 -16.07 -5.76
C GLN A 110 3.25 -14.68 -5.40
N TRP A 111 3.26 -13.77 -6.37
CA TRP A 111 3.88 -12.45 -6.24
C TRP A 111 3.42 -11.65 -5.01
N TYR A 112 2.11 -11.60 -4.73
CA TYR A 112 1.51 -10.84 -3.63
C TYR A 112 1.46 -11.63 -2.31
N ASP A 113 2.27 -12.66 -2.12
CA ASP A 113 2.27 -13.45 -0.88
C ASP A 113 2.75 -12.60 0.32
N LEU A 114 1.88 -12.43 1.33
CA LEU A 114 2.16 -11.70 2.56
C LEU A 114 3.15 -12.43 3.48
N GLY A 115 3.48 -13.70 3.19
CA GLY A 115 4.58 -14.42 3.81
C GLY A 115 5.95 -14.10 3.21
N SER A 116 6.00 -13.31 2.13
CA SER A 116 7.23 -13.00 1.40
C SER A 116 7.59 -11.52 1.48
N ALA A 117 8.85 -11.24 1.83
CA ALA A 117 9.42 -9.90 1.76
C ALA A 117 9.46 -9.39 0.30
N VAL A 118 9.59 -8.07 0.13
CA VAL A 118 9.83 -7.43 -1.17
C VAL A 118 10.82 -6.29 -1.00
N GLU A 119 11.78 -6.19 -1.91
CA GLU A 119 12.71 -5.07 -1.97
C GLU A 119 12.27 -4.04 -3.01
N MET A 120 12.88 -2.85 -2.97
CA MET A 120 12.61 -1.81 -3.97
C MET A 120 12.92 -2.28 -5.39
N SER A 121 13.99 -3.07 -5.58
CA SER A 121 14.37 -3.64 -6.88
C SER A 121 13.29 -4.58 -7.42
N ASP A 122 12.75 -5.46 -6.59
CA ASP A 122 11.73 -6.43 -7.01
C ASP A 122 10.48 -5.71 -7.54
N ILE A 123 10.09 -4.61 -6.89
CA ILE A 123 8.96 -3.77 -7.32
C ILE A 123 9.28 -3.07 -8.65
N ILE A 124 10.50 -2.57 -8.83
CA ILE A 124 10.91 -1.94 -10.09
C ILE A 124 10.88 -2.97 -11.23
N GLU A 125 11.37 -4.19 -10.99
CA GLU A 125 11.35 -5.28 -11.97
C GLU A 125 9.93 -5.69 -12.32
N ASN A 126 9.04 -5.85 -11.32
CA ASN A 126 7.67 -6.27 -11.54
C ASN A 126 6.80 -5.22 -12.25
N TYR A 127 6.98 -3.93 -11.92
CA TYR A 127 6.14 -2.84 -12.47
C TYR A 127 6.79 -2.07 -13.62
N GLY A 128 8.10 -2.25 -13.87
CA GLY A 128 8.82 -1.59 -14.96
C GLY A 128 9.01 -0.08 -14.83
N ASP A 129 8.73 0.50 -13.66
CA ASP A 129 8.87 1.94 -13.39
C ASP A 129 9.78 2.17 -12.16
N PRO A 130 10.97 2.76 -12.36
CA PRO A 130 11.91 3.08 -11.27
C PRO A 130 11.33 3.98 -10.17
N LYS A 131 10.27 4.75 -10.48
CA LYS A 131 9.61 5.65 -9.53
C LYS A 131 8.47 4.96 -8.78
N PHE A 132 8.06 3.76 -9.19
CA PHE A 132 6.90 3.08 -8.64
C PHE A 132 7.01 2.77 -7.14
N PRO A 133 8.16 2.33 -6.59
CA PRO A 133 8.29 2.08 -5.15
C PRO A 133 8.01 3.34 -4.32
N MET A 134 8.49 4.51 -4.76
CA MET A 134 8.23 5.77 -4.07
C MET A 134 6.76 6.15 -4.11
N GLN A 135 6.07 5.86 -5.21
CA GLN A 135 4.63 6.07 -5.32
C GLN A 135 3.82 5.13 -4.40
N LEU A 136 4.28 3.89 -4.20
CA LEU A 136 3.66 2.95 -3.26
C LEU A 136 3.90 3.34 -1.81
N ARG A 137 5.12 3.78 -1.46
CA ARG A 137 5.41 4.25 -0.09
C ARG A 137 4.58 5.48 0.29
N MET A 138 4.49 6.49 -0.59
CA MET A 138 3.64 7.66 -0.34
C MET A 138 2.15 7.32 -0.16
N PHE A 139 1.70 6.22 -0.75
CA PHE A 139 0.33 5.73 -0.55
C PHE A 139 0.14 5.06 0.83
N ALA A 140 1.22 4.50 1.39
CA ALA A 140 1.17 3.70 2.61
C ALA A 140 1.41 4.49 3.92
N GLU A 141 1.82 5.76 3.84
CA GLU A 141 2.02 6.69 4.98
C GLU A 141 0.72 7.32 5.48
#